data_AF-A0A7S1BFP3-F1
#
_entry.id   AF-A0A7S1BFP3-F1
#
_cell.length_a   1.000
_cell.length_b   1.000
_cell.length_c   1.000
_cell.angle_alpha   90.00
_cell.angle_beta   90.00
_cell.angle_gamma   90.00
#
_symmetry.space_group_name_H-M   'P 1'
#
loop_
_entity.id
_entity.type
_entity.pdbx_description
1 polymer ?
#
loop_
_entity_poly.entity_id
_entity_poly.type
_entity_poly.pdbx_seq_one_letter_code
_entity_poly.pdbx_strand_id
1 'polypeptide(L)'
;MSTTVVLELGIIPESLALSFTSCYFVVDMVDCILRKDFMFLFHAVISLALMLGSSLSPVHYKLHSYHKGMLTEGSTPMLNCWQKTKKKIHYIFFFALFTIFRIVWVPIFLSQTWPHVSDGSSYDRAVIYLGYVWYLLQLAWYVKMIGILINYKEEDEREKNGKTD
;
A
#
# COMPACT_ATOMS: atom_id res chain seq x y z
N MET A 1 14.99 -25.19 9.75
CA MET A 1 15.98 -24.15 9.37
C MET A 1 15.35 -23.32 8.26
N SER A 2 14.43 -22.41 8.62
CA SER A 2 13.78 -21.54 7.64
C SER A 2 14.68 -20.35 7.39
N THR A 3 15.07 -20.16 6.14
CA THR A 3 15.77 -18.99 5.61
C THR A 3 14.89 -17.75 5.78
N THR A 4 15.00 -17.13 6.94
CA THR A 4 14.48 -15.81 7.21
C THR A 4 15.31 -14.82 6.40
N VAL A 5 14.88 -14.54 5.16
CA VAL A 5 15.24 -13.29 4.48
C VAL A 5 14.45 -12.19 5.20
N VAL A 6 14.84 -11.90 6.44
CA VAL A 6 14.44 -10.68 7.12
C VAL A 6 15.29 -9.61 6.47
N LEU A 7 14.68 -8.84 5.57
CA LEU A 7 15.18 -7.52 5.24
C LEU A 7 15.27 -6.76 6.58
N GLU A 8 16.46 -6.73 7.17
CA GLU A 8 16.77 -5.85 8.28
C GLU A 8 16.72 -4.41 7.77
N LEU A 9 15.51 -3.85 7.76
CA LEU A 9 15.23 -2.42 7.68
C LEU A 9 15.67 -1.69 8.97
N GLY A 10 16.65 -2.21 9.70
CA GLY A 10 17.16 -1.69 10.97
C GLY A 10 18.00 -0.41 10.85
N ILE A 11 18.15 0.11 9.63
CA ILE A 11 18.89 1.36 9.35
C ILE A 11 18.01 2.60 9.63
N ILE A 12 16.68 2.47 9.52
CA ILE A 12 15.75 3.59 9.71
C ILE A 12 15.03 3.44 11.05
N PRO A 13 15.11 4.44 11.95
CA PRO A 13 14.34 4.43 13.19
C PRO A 13 12.83 4.33 12.91
N GLU A 14 12.14 3.46 13.65
CA GLU A 14 10.69 3.25 13.52
C GLU A 14 9.89 4.53 13.71
N SER A 15 10.39 5.45 14.54
CA SER A 15 9.81 6.78 14.74
C SER A 15 9.88 7.68 13.51
N LEU A 16 10.99 7.64 12.75
CA LEU A 16 11.15 8.43 11.53
C LEU A 16 10.23 7.90 10.44
N ALA A 17 10.23 6.58 10.32
CA ALA A 17 9.36 5.80 9.47
C ALA A 17 7.88 6.15 9.76
N LEU A 18 7.43 6.08 11.03
CA LEU A 18 6.08 6.46 11.49
C LEU A 18 5.74 7.91 11.18
N SER A 19 6.68 8.83 11.42
CA SER A 19 6.46 10.26 11.17
C SER A 19 6.27 10.56 9.69
N PHE A 20 7.03 9.89 8.82
CA PHE A 20 6.91 10.08 7.38
C PHE A 20 5.56 9.59 6.85
N THR A 21 5.19 8.35 7.17
CA THR A 21 3.95 7.73 6.70
C THR A 21 2.70 8.37 7.32
N SER A 22 2.75 8.77 8.59
CA SER A 22 1.64 9.49 9.23
C SER A 22 1.38 10.83 8.56
N CYS A 23 2.42 11.63 8.31
CA CYS A 23 2.30 12.89 7.56
C CYS A 23 1.74 12.64 6.16
N TYR A 24 2.23 11.60 5.46
CA TYR A 24 1.75 11.26 4.13
C TYR A 24 0.25 10.94 4.12
N PHE A 25 -0.24 10.06 4.99
CA PHE A 25 -1.65 9.70 5.03
C PHE A 25 -2.56 10.82 5.54
N VAL A 26 -2.07 11.69 6.43
CA VAL A 26 -2.84 12.86 6.86
C VAL A 26 -3.02 13.85 5.71
N VAL A 27 -1.96 14.13 4.96
CA VAL A 27 -2.03 14.99 3.77
C VAL A 27 -2.96 14.38 2.73
N ASP A 28 -2.80 13.08 2.43
CA ASP A 28 -3.62 12.39 1.43
C ASP A 28 -5.11 12.36 1.85
N MET A 29 -5.40 12.19 3.14
CA MET A 29 -6.76 12.27 3.67
C MET A 29 -7.38 13.66 3.44
N VAL A 30 -6.65 14.73 3.75
CA VAL A 30 -7.11 16.11 3.51
C VAL A 30 -7.34 16.36 2.03
N ASP A 31 -6.40 15.95 1.18
CA ASP A 31 -6.52 16.09 -0.28
C ASP A 31 -7.69 15.28 -0.85
N CYS A 32 -7.99 14.11 -0.29
CA CYS A 32 -9.15 13.31 -0.69
C CYS A 32 -10.48 13.95 -0.27
N ILE A 33 -10.54 14.57 0.91
CA ILE A 33 -11.72 15.33 1.36
C ILE A 33 -11.98 16.50 0.42
N LEU A 34 -10.95 17.28 0.07
CA LEU A 34 -11.07 18.43 -0.83
C LEU A 34 -11.49 18.00 -2.25
N ARG A 35 -10.94 16.88 -2.76
CA ARG A 35 -11.29 16.31 -4.07
C ARG A 35 -12.60 15.53 -4.07
N LYS A 36 -13.22 15.28 -2.91
CA LYS A 36 -14.40 14.42 -2.72
C LYS A 36 -14.21 13.00 -3.28
N ASP A 37 -12.99 12.48 -3.20
CA ASP A 37 -12.68 11.12 -3.63
C ASP A 37 -12.84 10.15 -2.45
N PHE A 38 -14.06 9.64 -2.29
CA PHE A 38 -14.41 8.77 -1.16
C PHE A 38 -13.66 7.44 -1.13
N MET A 39 -13.27 6.91 -2.30
CA MET A 39 -12.57 5.63 -2.38
C MET A 39 -11.14 5.78 -1.83
N PHE A 40 -10.44 6.85 -2.23
CA PHE A 40 -9.11 7.14 -1.70
C PHE A 40 -9.16 7.64 -0.25
N LEU A 41 -10.22 8.37 0.13
CA LEU A 41 -10.45 8.74 1.53
C LEU A 41 -10.58 7.50 2.44
N PHE A 42 -11.36 6.50 2.01
CA PHE A 42 -11.51 5.25 2.75
C PHE A 42 -10.18 4.51 2.90
N HIS A 43 -9.36 4.49 1.84
CA HIS A 43 -8.00 3.95 1.92
C HIS A 43 -7.14 4.70 2.94
N ALA A 44 -7.12 6.02 2.89
CA ALA A 44 -6.32 6.85 3.80
C ALA A 44 -6.72 6.62 5.27
N VAL A 45 -8.02 6.57 5.56
CA VAL A 45 -8.56 6.30 6.91
C VAL A 45 -8.15 4.92 7.41
N ILE A 46 -8.30 3.87 6.59
CA ILE A 46 -7.91 2.51 6.99
C ILE A 46 -6.40 2.43 7.19
N SER A 47 -5.60 3.00 6.30
CA SER A 47 -4.14 2.98 6.41
C SER A 47 -3.66 3.70 7.67
N LEU A 48 -4.26 4.84 8.02
CA LEU A 48 -3.97 5.55 9.26
C LEU A 48 -4.39 4.75 10.50
N ALA A 49 -5.55 4.11 10.47
CA ALA A 49 -6.03 3.25 11.54
C ALA A 49 -5.15 2.00 11.74
N LEU A 50 -4.63 1.40 10.65
CA LEU A 50 -3.68 0.29 10.73
C LEU A 50 -2.33 0.72 11.30
N MET A 51 -1.84 1.89 10.90
CA MET A 51 -0.62 2.47 11.42
C MET A 51 -0.72 2.70 12.94
N LEU A 52 -1.74 3.45 13.38
CA LEU A 52 -1.99 3.71 14.80
C LEU A 52 -2.28 2.41 15.57
N GLY A 53 -3.08 1.53 14.96
CA GLY A 53 -3.43 0.23 15.48
C GLY A 53 -2.21 -0.59 15.85
N SER A 54 -1.28 -0.68 14.90
CA SER A 54 -0.03 -1.41 15.03
C SER A 54 0.97 -0.74 15.98
N SER A 55 1.01 0.60 16.04
CA SER A 55 1.94 1.33 16.91
C SER A 55 1.55 1.29 18.39
N LEU A 56 0.27 1.13 18.70
CA LEU A 56 -0.24 1.10 20.07
C LEU A 56 -0.18 -0.29 20.72
N SER A 57 0.04 -1.36 19.94
CA SER A 57 0.13 -2.72 20.46
C SER A 57 1.58 -3.19 20.63
N PRO A 58 1.98 -3.66 21.84
CA PRO A 58 3.30 -4.24 22.07
C PRO A 58 3.59 -5.47 21.19
N VAL A 59 2.57 -6.24 20.83
CA VAL A 59 2.70 -7.43 19.99
C VAL A 59 3.09 -7.02 18.57
N HIS A 60 2.39 -6.04 18.02
CA HIS A 60 2.65 -5.52 16.69
C HIS A 60 3.99 -4.79 16.58
N TYR A 61 4.39 -4.07 17.64
CA TYR A 61 5.70 -3.45 17.78
C TYR A 61 6.82 -4.49 17.73
N LYS A 62 6.73 -5.56 18.55
CA LYS A 62 7.73 -6.65 18.56
C LYS A 62 7.85 -7.37 17.22
N LEU A 63 6.76 -7.46 16.46
CA LEU A 63 6.74 -8.08 15.14
C LEU A 63 7.19 -7.13 14.01
N HIS A 64 7.53 -5.88 14.35
CA HIS A 64 7.82 -4.80 13.42
C HIS A 64 6.74 -4.67 12.33
N SER A 65 5.47 -4.84 12.74
CA SER A 65 4.33 -4.85 11.82
C SER A 65 4.26 -3.56 11.01
N TYR A 66 4.68 -2.46 11.61
CA TYR A 66 4.72 -1.16 10.98
C TYR A 66 5.75 -1.08 9.83
N HIS A 67 7.01 -1.47 10.05
CA HIS A 67 8.03 -1.50 8.98
C HIS A 67 7.61 -2.38 7.80
N LYS A 68 6.97 -3.52 8.10
CA LYS A 68 6.44 -4.42 7.08
C LYS A 68 5.28 -3.79 6.31
N GLY A 69 4.41 -3.03 6.99
CA GLY A 69 3.35 -2.24 6.38
C GLY A 69 3.89 -1.14 5.46
N MET A 70 4.95 -0.44 5.86
CA MET A 70 5.59 0.60 5.05
C MET A 70 6.09 0.13 3.70
N LEU A 71 6.52 -1.13 3.58
CA LEU A 71 6.97 -1.68 2.29
C LEU A 71 5.87 -1.56 1.21
N THR A 72 4.61 -1.56 1.62
CA THR A 72 3.46 -1.39 0.71
C THR A 72 3.40 0.00 0.06
N GLU A 73 4.06 1.00 0.63
CA GLU A 73 4.19 2.35 0.07
C GLU A 73 5.29 2.43 -0.99
N GLY A 74 6.16 1.42 -1.08
CA GLY A 74 7.27 1.39 -2.04
C GLY A 74 6.83 1.48 -3.51
N SER A 75 5.57 1.17 -3.83
CA SER A 75 5.02 1.33 -5.18
C SER A 75 4.58 2.77 -5.51
N THR A 76 4.34 3.61 -4.49
CA THR A 76 3.78 4.97 -4.64
C THR A 76 4.67 5.93 -5.46
N PRO A 77 6.02 5.95 -5.29
CA PRO A 77 6.87 6.79 -6.14
C PRO A 77 6.73 6.47 -7.63
N MET A 78 6.57 5.20 -8.00
CA MET A 78 6.35 4.80 -9.39
C MET A 78 4.96 5.15 -9.90
N LEU A 79 3.93 5.11 -9.03
CA LEU A 79 2.60 5.65 -9.37
C LEU A 79 2.71 7.12 -9.75
N ASN A 80 3.37 7.94 -8.92
CA ASN A 80 3.54 9.37 -9.17
C ASN A 80 4.36 9.64 -10.44
N CYS A 81 5.42 8.84 -10.68
CA CYS A 81 6.21 8.92 -11.89
C CYS A 81 5.37 8.61 -13.15
N TRP A 82 4.58 7.53 -13.11
CA TRP A 82 3.65 7.20 -14.18
C TRP A 82 2.60 8.29 -14.39
N GLN A 83 2.01 8.84 -13.33
CA GLN A 83 1.02 9.90 -13.44
C GLN A 83 1.55 11.16 -14.12
N LYS A 84 2.84 11.49 -13.93
CA LYS A 84 3.50 12.65 -14.56
C LYS A 84 3.94 12.42 -16.00
N THR A 85 4.40 11.21 -16.30
CA THR A 85 5.06 10.92 -17.59
C THR A 85 4.16 10.18 -18.57
N LYS A 86 3.14 9.47 -18.06
CA LYS A 86 2.16 8.67 -18.81
C LYS A 86 2.77 7.63 -19.76
N LYS A 87 4.06 7.30 -19.58
CA LYS A 87 4.77 6.27 -20.35
C LYS A 87 4.39 4.87 -19.89
N LYS A 88 4.22 3.95 -20.84
CA LYS A 88 3.87 2.55 -20.54
C LYS A 88 4.91 1.85 -19.68
N ILE A 89 6.20 2.15 -19.88
CA ILE A 89 7.29 1.56 -19.09
C ILE A 89 7.16 1.88 -17.59
N HIS A 90 6.83 3.13 -17.23
CA HIS A 90 6.65 3.51 -15.83
C HIS A 90 5.40 2.86 -15.23
N TYR A 91 4.36 2.65 -16.05
CA TYR A 91 3.19 1.89 -15.63
C TYR A 91 3.53 0.41 -15.35
N ILE A 92 4.34 -0.22 -16.20
CA ILE A 92 4.80 -1.61 -16.00
C ILE A 92 5.62 -1.72 -14.71
N PHE A 93 6.54 -0.78 -14.45
CA PHE A 93 7.30 -0.74 -13.21
C PHE A 93 6.40 -0.55 -11.99
N PHE A 94 5.44 0.38 -12.07
CA PHE A 94 4.44 0.58 -11.02
C PHE A 94 3.64 -0.71 -10.77
N PHE A 95 3.14 -1.36 -11.82
CA PHE A 95 2.38 -2.61 -11.75
C PHE A 95 3.18 -3.75 -11.10
N ALA A 96 4.46 -3.90 -11.49
CA ALA A 96 5.35 -4.91 -10.93
C ALA A 96 5.59 -4.66 -9.42
N LEU A 97 5.94 -3.43 -9.03
CA LEU A 97 6.15 -3.09 -7.62
C LEU A 97 4.87 -3.21 -6.80
N PHE A 98 3.72 -2.80 -7.34
CA PHE A 98 2.42 -2.98 -6.68
C PHE A 98 2.12 -4.46 -6.45
N THR A 99 2.37 -5.31 -7.45
CA THR A 99 2.19 -6.77 -7.32
C THR A 99 3.06 -7.34 -6.20
N ILE A 100 4.36 -7.01 -6.20
CA ILE A 100 5.30 -7.54 -5.21
C ILE A 100 4.96 -7.04 -3.80
N PHE A 101 4.82 -5.73 -3.61
CA PHE A 101 4.69 -5.13 -2.29
C PHE A 101 3.28 -5.18 -1.71
N ARG A 102 2.23 -5.25 -2.54
CA ARG A 102 0.84 -5.24 -2.06
C ARG A 102 0.10 -6.54 -2.27
N ILE A 103 0.35 -7.26 -3.37
CA ILE A 103 -0.38 -8.50 -3.67
C ILE A 103 0.28 -9.72 -3.06
N VAL A 104 1.60 -9.81 -3.16
CA VAL A 104 2.39 -10.95 -2.64
C VAL A 104 2.80 -10.73 -1.18
N TRP A 105 3.40 -9.58 -0.87
CA TRP A 105 3.94 -9.32 0.46
C TRP A 105 2.89 -9.25 1.56
N VAL A 106 1.73 -8.62 1.30
CA VAL A 106 0.71 -8.38 2.34
C VAL A 106 0.11 -9.68 2.89
N PRO A 107 -0.30 -10.67 2.07
CA PRO A 107 -0.74 -11.97 2.58
C PRO A 107 0.35 -12.70 3.37
N ILE A 108 1.59 -12.63 2.91
CA ILE A 108 2.74 -13.22 3.62
C ILE A 108 2.86 -12.58 5.01
N PHE A 109 2.87 -11.26 5.08
CA PHE A 109 2.91 -10.51 6.33
C PHE A 109 1.73 -10.84 7.26
N LEU A 110 0.49 -10.84 6.76
CA LEU A 110 -0.70 -11.13 7.57
C LEU A 110 -0.69 -12.58 8.08
N SER A 111 -0.30 -13.55 7.25
CA SER A 111 -0.18 -14.95 7.64
C SER A 111 0.92 -15.20 8.67
N GLN A 112 2.03 -14.47 8.60
CA GLN A 112 3.10 -14.53 9.60
C GLN A 112 2.68 -13.90 10.93
N THR A 113 1.85 -12.86 10.89
CA THR A 113 1.42 -12.14 12.10
C THR A 113 0.27 -12.86 12.81
N TRP A 114 -0.58 -13.56 12.07
CA TRP A 114 -1.79 -14.20 12.61
C TRP A 114 -1.56 -15.14 13.81
N PRO A 115 -0.60 -16.11 13.78
CA PRO A 115 -0.39 -17.01 14.90
C PRO A 115 -0.04 -16.27 16.21
N HIS A 116 0.73 -15.18 16.11
CA HIS A 116 1.15 -14.39 17.27
C HIS A 116 0.05 -13.52 17.86
N VAL A 117 -1.02 -13.29 17.09
CA VAL A 117 -2.15 -12.41 17.45
C VAL A 117 -3.41 -13.22 17.78
N SER A 118 -3.50 -14.47 17.33
CA SER A 118 -4.66 -15.33 17.51
C SER A 118 -5.03 -15.55 18.99
N ASP A 119 -4.03 -15.80 19.83
CA ASP A 119 -4.17 -15.92 21.29
C ASP A 119 -4.11 -14.56 22.02
N GLY A 120 -3.93 -13.48 21.27
CA GLY A 120 -3.77 -12.12 21.78
C GLY A 120 -5.08 -11.45 22.19
N SER A 121 -5.01 -10.12 22.39
CA SER A 121 -6.18 -9.34 22.77
C SER A 121 -7.18 -9.20 21.62
N SER A 122 -8.45 -8.90 21.93
CA SER A 122 -9.45 -8.59 20.91
C SER A 122 -9.05 -7.38 20.05
N TYR A 123 -8.24 -6.48 20.60
CA TYR A 123 -7.69 -5.34 19.89
C TYR A 123 -6.72 -5.77 18.78
N ASP A 124 -5.76 -6.64 19.08
CA ASP A 124 -4.77 -7.11 18.09
C ASP A 124 -5.47 -7.85 16.92
N ARG A 125 -6.48 -8.67 17.24
CA ARG A 125 -7.32 -9.32 16.22
C ARG A 125 -8.05 -8.29 15.34
N ALA A 126 -8.58 -7.22 15.92
CA ALA A 126 -9.24 -6.16 15.17
C ALA A 126 -8.28 -5.46 14.19
N VAL A 127 -7.03 -5.22 14.59
CA VAL A 127 -5.99 -4.65 13.71
C VAL A 127 -5.71 -5.59 12.53
N ILE A 128 -5.63 -6.91 12.76
CA ILE A 128 -5.43 -7.87 11.67
C ILE A 128 -6.64 -7.96 10.74
N TYR A 129 -7.87 -7.97 11.27
CA TYR A 129 -9.06 -7.94 10.43
C TYR A 129 -9.13 -6.68 9.57
N LEU A 130 -8.77 -5.53 10.12
CA LEU A 130 -8.64 -4.29 9.37
C LEU A 130 -7.58 -4.42 8.25
N GLY A 131 -6.50 -5.17 8.50
CA GLY A 131 -5.46 -5.48 7.51
C GLY A 131 -5.99 -6.33 6.35
N TYR A 132 -6.86 -7.29 6.62
CA TYR A 132 -7.54 -8.05 5.56
C TYR A 132 -8.50 -7.17 4.75
N VAL A 133 -9.28 -6.29 5.39
CA VAL A 133 -10.14 -5.33 4.68
C VAL A 133 -9.31 -4.42 3.78
N TRP A 134 -8.19 -3.92 4.29
CA TRP A 134 -7.25 -3.12 3.51
C TRP A 134 -6.69 -3.89 2.31
N TYR A 135 -6.35 -5.17 2.48
CA TYR A 135 -5.88 -6.03 1.39
C TYR A 135 -6.94 -6.25 0.30
N LEU A 136 -8.21 -6.46 0.67
CA LEU A 136 -9.31 -6.56 -0.30
C LEU A 136 -9.44 -5.30 -1.16
N LEU A 137 -9.24 -4.13 -0.56
CA LEU A 137 -9.20 -2.87 -1.31
C LEU A 137 -8.04 -2.84 -2.31
N GLN A 138 -6.86 -3.34 -1.93
CA GLN A 138 -5.72 -3.46 -2.86
C GLN A 138 -6.03 -4.40 -4.03
N LEU A 139 -6.72 -5.52 -3.79
CA LEU A 139 -7.13 -6.44 -4.86
C LEU A 139 -8.10 -5.76 -5.82
N ALA A 140 -9.07 -4.99 -5.32
CA ALA A 140 -9.99 -4.24 -6.18
C ALA A 140 -9.26 -3.26 -7.10
N TRP A 141 -8.22 -2.59 -6.60
CA TRP A 141 -7.35 -1.73 -7.42
C TRP A 141 -6.49 -2.54 -8.38
N TYR A 142 -5.99 -3.70 -7.96
CA TYR A 142 -5.21 -4.57 -8.82
C TYR A 142 -5.98 -5.03 -10.05
N VAL A 143 -7.25 -5.41 -9.88
CA VAL A 143 -8.14 -5.75 -11.01
C VAL A 143 -8.27 -4.58 -11.99
N LYS A 144 -8.47 -3.35 -11.48
CA LYS A 144 -8.50 -2.15 -12.34
C LYS A 144 -7.17 -1.93 -13.06
N MET A 145 -6.05 -2.16 -12.38
CA MET A 145 -4.71 -2.01 -12.96
C MET A 145 -4.43 -3.01 -14.08
N ILE A 146 -4.88 -4.26 -13.96
CA ILE A 146 -4.81 -5.25 -15.04
C ILE A 146 -5.58 -4.76 -16.27
N GLY A 147 -6.79 -4.22 -16.07
CA GLY A 147 -7.59 -3.65 -17.16
C GLY A 147 -6.88 -2.51 -17.90
N ILE A 148 -6.20 -1.63 -17.16
CA ILE A 148 -5.39 -0.55 -17.73
C ILE A 148 -4.15 -1.11 -18.45
N LEU A 149 -3.51 -2.16 -17.93
CA LEU A 149 -2.32 -2.77 -18.54
C LEU A 149 -2.62 -3.37 -19.92
N ILE A 150 -3.75 -4.09 -20.02
CA ILE A 150 -4.20 -4.74 -21.25
C ILE A 150 -4.59 -3.69 -22.30
N ASN A 151 -5.30 -2.63 -21.89
CA ASN A 151 -5.80 -1.59 -22.78
C ASN A 151 -4.93 -0.33 -22.80
N TYR A 152 -3.65 -0.45 -22.44
CA TYR A 152 -2.79 0.71 -22.28
C TYR A 152 -2.52 1.36 -23.65
N LYS A 153 -2.97 2.61 -23.82
CA LYS A 153 -2.70 3.45 -24.99
C LYS A 153 -1.86 4.65 -24.54
N GLU A 154 -0.70 4.84 -25.17
CA GLU A 154 0.19 5.97 -24.88
C GLU A 154 -0.46 7.30 -25.33
N GLU A 155 -0.15 8.40 -24.66
CA GLU A 155 -0.73 9.72 -24.98
C GLU A 155 -0.42 10.17 -26.40
N ASP A 156 0.76 9.82 -26.94
CA ASP A 156 1.15 10.09 -28.33
C ASP A 156 0.21 9.41 -29.35
N GLU A 157 -0.39 8.27 -29.01
CA GLU A 157 -1.38 7.58 -29.84
C GLU A 157 -2.80 8.15 -29.65
N ARG A 158 -3.10 8.73 -28.48
CA ARG A 158 -4.38 9.42 -28.22
C ARG A 158 -4.46 10.75 -28.95
N GLU A 159 -3.38 11.52 -28.96
CA GLU A 159 -3.33 12.78 -29.73
C GLU A 159 -3.36 12.55 -31.24
N LYS A 160 -2.75 11.47 -31.74
CA LYS A 160 -2.81 11.12 -33.18
C LYS A 160 -4.20 10.68 -33.63
N ASN A 161 -4.91 9.90 -32.81
CA ASN A 161 -6.28 9.45 -33.13
C ASN A 161 -7.36 10.52 -32.87
N GLY A 162 -7.07 11.54 -32.04
CA GLY A 162 -7.98 12.66 -31.78
C GLY A 162 -7.83 13.85 -32.74
N LYS A 163 -6.86 13.81 -33.66
CA LYS A 163 -6.64 14.81 -34.73
C LYS A 163 -7.09 14.31 -36.10
N THR A 164 -7.83 13.20 -36.15
CA THR A 164 -8.40 12.62 -37.38
C THR A 164 -9.90 12.89 -37.44
N ASP A 165 -10.30 14.16 -37.33
CA ASP A 165 -11.66 14.64 -37.66
C ASP A 165 -11.55 15.97 -38.40
#